data_AF-A0A961QGT2-F1
#
_entry.id   AF-A0A961QGT2-F1
#
_cell.length_a   1.000
_cell.length_b   1.000
_cell.length_c   1.000
_cell.angle_alpha   90.00
_cell.angle_beta   90.00
_cell.angle_gamma   90.00
#
_symmetry.space_group_name_H-M   'P 1'
#
loop_
_entity.id
_entity.type
_entity.pdbx_description
1 polymer ?
#
loop_
_entity_poly.entity_id
_entity_poly.type
_entity_poly.pdbx_seq_one_letter_code
_entity_poly.pdbx_strand_id
1 'polypeptide(L)'
;MGERAATQAAARGRGPGRRALLAGLGVAMLVASCSPIMQYHGYAPSDADLEQIQVGQDTRETVGQKIGQPGMGGVMEGSGWFYVQSDWRQRGWRAPEEVDRQVVAISFDQRDRVSNIERFGLADGQVVALSRRVTDAGPRPSVMSQVLRVIGSVAAIGSGG
;
A
#
# COMPACT_ATOMS: atom_id res chain seq x y z
N MET A 1 7.89 -39.13 -68.87
CA MET A 1 8.13 -40.58 -68.84
C MET A 1 9.48 -40.77 -68.16
N GLY A 2 9.50 -41.23 -66.89
CA GLY A 2 10.69 -41.39 -66.03
C GLY A 2 11.38 -40.07 -65.68
N GLU A 3 11.97 -39.79 -64.52
CA GLU A 3 12.56 -40.66 -63.52
C GLU A 3 12.48 -40.01 -62.12
N ARG A 4 12.55 -40.85 -61.10
CA ARG A 4 12.14 -40.60 -59.73
C ARG A 4 13.05 -39.59 -59.02
N ALA A 5 12.51 -38.41 -58.70
CA ALA A 5 13.02 -37.57 -57.62
C ALA A 5 12.55 -38.18 -56.28
N ALA A 6 13.38 -39.03 -55.67
CA ALA A 6 13.15 -39.47 -54.29
C ALA A 6 14.47 -39.74 -53.57
N THR A 7 14.88 -38.73 -52.82
CA THR A 7 15.38 -38.88 -51.44
C THR A 7 16.69 -39.64 -51.25
N GLN A 8 17.78 -38.88 -51.27
CA GLN A 8 18.96 -39.22 -50.47
C GLN A 8 19.54 -37.97 -49.84
N ALA A 9 19.37 -37.80 -48.53
CA ALA A 9 20.26 -36.95 -47.75
C ALA A 9 20.24 -37.37 -46.27
N ALA A 10 21.07 -38.38 -46.01
CA ALA A 10 21.95 -38.47 -44.85
C ALA A 10 21.32 -38.20 -43.48
N ALA A 11 21.09 -39.28 -42.74
CA ALA A 11 21.12 -39.30 -41.29
C ALA A 11 22.43 -38.65 -40.79
N ARG A 12 22.42 -37.34 -40.55
CA ARG A 12 23.53 -36.61 -39.96
C ARG A 12 23.77 -37.17 -38.56
N GLY A 13 24.91 -37.84 -38.41
CA GLY A 13 25.39 -38.47 -37.18
C GLY A 13 25.12 -37.60 -35.96
N ARG A 14 24.25 -38.09 -35.10
CA ARG A 14 23.89 -37.44 -33.84
C ARG A 14 24.97 -37.81 -32.81
N GLY A 15 26.10 -37.11 -32.88
CA GLY A 15 27.20 -37.28 -31.92
C GLY A 15 26.73 -37.07 -30.48
N PRO A 16 27.35 -37.74 -29.49
CA PRO A 16 26.93 -37.71 -28.09
C PRO A 16 26.87 -36.28 -27.52
N GLY A 17 27.72 -35.37 -28.00
CA GLY A 17 27.72 -33.97 -27.60
C GLY A 17 26.45 -33.19 -27.97
N ARG A 18 25.81 -33.50 -29.11
CA ARG A 18 24.60 -32.79 -29.56
C ARG A 18 23.34 -33.25 -28.81
N ARG A 19 23.32 -34.52 -28.37
CA ARG A 19 22.30 -35.06 -27.45
C ARG A 19 22.51 -34.53 -26.03
N ALA A 20 23.75 -34.44 -25.56
CA ALA A 20 24.08 -33.86 -24.27
C ALA A 20 23.72 -32.37 -24.18
N LEU A 21 23.95 -31.59 -25.25
CA LEU A 21 23.54 -30.19 -25.34
C LEU A 21 22.01 -30.01 -25.30
N LEU A 22 21.26 -30.84 -26.04
CA LEU A 22 19.80 -30.80 -26.02
C LEU A 22 19.22 -31.26 -24.68
N ALA A 23 19.83 -32.25 -24.04
CA ALA A 23 19.45 -32.71 -22.70
C ALA A 23 19.77 -31.65 -21.62
N GLY A 24 20.94 -31.02 -21.69
CA GLY A 24 21.33 -29.94 -20.78
C GLY A 24 20.41 -28.72 -20.90
N LEU A 25 20.02 -28.35 -22.13
CA LEU A 25 19.05 -27.27 -22.36
C LEU A 25 17.66 -27.61 -21.82
N GLY A 26 17.21 -28.86 -21.97
CA GLY A 26 15.94 -29.33 -21.41
C GLY A 26 15.91 -29.29 -19.88
N VAL A 27 17.00 -29.69 -19.23
CA VAL A 27 17.12 -29.61 -17.76
C VAL A 27 17.16 -28.16 -17.28
N ALA A 28 17.88 -27.27 -17.97
CA ALA A 28 17.92 -25.85 -17.62
C ALA A 28 16.54 -25.17 -17.69
N MET A 29 15.71 -25.54 -18.68
CA MET A 29 14.33 -25.04 -18.78
C MET A 29 13.42 -25.54 -17.65
N LEU A 30 13.64 -26.74 -17.13
CA LEU A 30 12.82 -27.29 -16.03
C LEU A 30 13.04 -26.56 -14.70
N VAL A 31 14.28 -26.12 -14.43
CA VAL A 31 14.62 -25.43 -13.15
C VAL A 31 14.20 -23.95 -13.17
N ALA A 32 14.02 -23.34 -14.34
CA ALA A 32 13.60 -21.95 -14.47
C ALA A 32 12.12 -21.70 -14.14
N SER A 33 11.31 -22.74 -13.92
CA SER A 33 9.85 -22.62 -13.73
C SER A 33 9.41 -22.19 -12.32
N CYS A 34 10.32 -22.17 -11.33
CA CYS A 34 9.99 -21.74 -9.97
C CYS A 34 10.06 -20.21 -9.82
N SER A 35 9.01 -19.51 -10.24
CA SER A 35 8.80 -18.10 -9.88
C SER A 35 7.88 -17.97 -8.65
N PRO A 36 8.13 -17.00 -7.74
CA PRO A 36 7.20 -16.72 -6.65
C PRO A 36 5.86 -16.20 -7.18
N ILE A 37 4.78 -16.61 -6.53
CA ILE A 37 3.43 -16.09 -6.81
C ILE A 37 3.21 -14.89 -5.88
N MET A 38 2.93 -13.73 -6.47
CA MET A 38 2.57 -12.51 -5.73
C MET A 38 1.05 -12.39 -5.70
N GLN A 39 0.48 -12.16 -4.52
CA GLN A 39 -0.96 -11.97 -4.32
C GLN A 39 -1.18 -10.61 -3.65
N TYR A 40 -1.97 -9.75 -4.30
CA TYR A 40 -2.29 -8.42 -3.82
C TYR A 40 -3.74 -8.41 -3.35
N HIS A 41 -3.97 -7.99 -2.10
CA HIS A 41 -5.30 -7.94 -1.51
C HIS A 41 -5.63 -6.54 -1.03
N GLY A 42 -6.89 -6.13 -1.22
CA GLY A 42 -7.38 -4.82 -0.78
C GLY A 42 -6.95 -3.68 -1.72
N TYR A 43 -6.92 -2.48 -1.17
CA TYR A 43 -6.58 -1.26 -1.89
C TYR A 43 -6.00 -0.25 -0.90
N ALA A 44 -4.86 0.34 -1.25
CA ALA A 44 -4.26 1.47 -0.56
C ALA A 44 -3.99 2.57 -1.61
N PRO A 45 -4.59 3.76 -1.49
CA PRO A 45 -4.32 4.87 -2.41
C PRO A 45 -2.83 5.16 -2.50
N SER A 46 -2.35 5.54 -3.68
CA SER A 46 -0.96 5.97 -3.88
C SER A 46 -0.75 7.38 -3.33
N ASP A 47 0.50 7.82 -3.17
CA ASP A 47 0.77 9.18 -2.71
C ASP A 47 0.24 10.24 -3.69
N ALA A 48 0.28 9.96 -5.00
CA ALA A 48 -0.32 10.82 -6.03
C ALA A 48 -1.85 10.94 -5.90
N ASP A 49 -2.52 9.89 -5.41
CA ASP A 49 -3.96 9.92 -5.14
C ASP A 49 -4.26 10.76 -3.89
N LEU A 50 -3.44 10.62 -2.85
CA LEU A 50 -3.57 11.40 -1.62
C LEU A 50 -3.22 12.88 -1.81
N GLU A 51 -2.36 13.21 -2.78
CA GLU A 51 -2.06 14.59 -3.17
C GLU A 51 -3.24 15.33 -3.79
N GLN A 52 -4.16 14.62 -4.44
CA GLN A 52 -5.38 15.19 -4.99
C GLN A 52 -6.40 15.57 -3.89
N ILE A 53 -6.21 15.08 -2.67
CA ILE A 53 -7.08 15.34 -1.53
C ILE A 53 -6.62 16.60 -0.80
N GLN A 54 -7.50 17.59 -0.72
CA GLN A 54 -7.31 18.85 -0.03
C GLN A 54 -7.86 18.78 1.39
N VAL A 55 -6.96 18.72 2.37
CA VAL A 55 -7.31 18.70 3.79
C VAL A 55 -8.03 20.00 4.18
N GLY A 56 -9.12 19.89 4.93
CA GLY A 56 -9.99 21.00 5.36
C GLY A 56 -11.01 21.48 4.31
N GLN A 57 -10.92 21.00 3.07
CA GLN A 57 -11.86 21.36 1.99
C GLN A 57 -12.67 20.16 1.51
N ASP A 58 -12.02 19.03 1.24
CA ASP A 58 -12.68 17.83 0.75
C ASP A 58 -13.53 17.17 1.84
N THR A 59 -14.69 16.66 1.45
CA THR A 59 -15.62 15.86 2.27
C THR A 59 -15.51 14.37 1.96
N ARG A 60 -16.09 13.48 2.79
CA ARG A 60 -16.17 12.04 2.48
C ARG A 60 -16.68 11.75 1.07
N GLU A 61 -17.68 12.48 0.62
CA GLU A 61 -18.25 12.28 -0.71
C GLU A 61 -17.24 12.62 -1.81
N THR A 62 -16.59 13.78 -1.72
CA THR A 62 -15.56 14.17 -2.71
C THR A 62 -14.34 13.27 -2.67
N VAL A 63 -13.94 12.77 -1.49
CA VAL A 63 -12.86 11.78 -1.35
C VAL A 63 -13.27 10.46 -2.00
N GLY A 64 -14.50 10.00 -1.75
CA GLY A 64 -15.05 8.79 -2.38
C GLY A 64 -15.12 8.88 -3.90
N GLN A 65 -15.35 10.08 -4.45
CA GLN A 65 -15.31 10.30 -5.90
C GLN A 65 -13.88 10.26 -6.47
N LYS A 66 -12.87 10.70 -5.70
CA LYS A 66 -11.47 10.72 -6.14
C LYS A 66 -10.80 9.35 -6.05
N ILE A 67 -10.94 8.67 -4.91
CA ILE A 67 -10.18 7.45 -4.57
C ILE A 67 -11.06 6.22 -4.30
N GLY A 68 -12.38 6.35 -4.44
CA GLY A 68 -13.34 5.28 -4.12
C GLY A 68 -13.66 5.20 -2.63
N GLN A 69 -14.78 4.55 -2.28
CA GLN A 69 -15.15 4.27 -0.89
C GLN A 69 -14.42 3.03 -0.37
N PRO A 70 -13.99 3.03 0.91
CA PRO A 70 -13.37 1.86 1.52
C PRO A 70 -14.41 0.73 1.68
N GLY A 71 -13.99 -0.52 1.46
CA GLY A 71 -14.86 -1.69 1.59
C GLY A 71 -15.30 -1.97 3.04
N MET A 72 -14.54 -1.48 4.03
CA MET A 72 -14.93 -1.46 5.44
C MET A 72 -14.83 -0.01 5.92
N GLY A 73 -15.96 0.72 5.89
CA GLY A 73 -16.08 1.98 6.64
C GLY A 73 -15.75 1.73 8.11
N GLY A 74 -15.05 2.68 8.76
CA GLY A 74 -14.43 2.51 10.08
C GLY A 74 -15.26 1.66 11.05
N VAL A 75 -14.62 0.64 11.61
CA VAL A 75 -15.18 -0.40 12.51
C VAL A 75 -15.86 0.19 13.77
N MET A 76 -15.75 1.50 14.00
CA MET A 76 -16.41 2.25 15.06
C MET A 76 -17.13 3.45 14.43
N GLU A 77 -18.44 3.57 14.73
CA GLU A 77 -19.33 4.67 14.32
C GLU A 77 -18.60 6.03 14.36
N GLY A 78 -18.32 6.58 13.18
CA GLY A 78 -17.78 7.94 13.00
C GLY A 78 -16.25 8.08 12.85
N SER A 79 -15.46 7.02 13.04
CA SER A 79 -14.00 7.13 13.10
C SER A 79 -13.31 6.85 11.75
N GLY A 80 -13.21 7.88 10.88
CA GLY A 80 -12.32 7.85 9.72
C GLY A 80 -12.64 6.82 8.61
N TRP A 81 -11.88 6.89 7.52
CA TRP A 81 -11.85 5.88 6.46
C TRP A 81 -10.50 5.18 6.49
N PHE A 82 -10.52 3.85 6.35
CA PHE A 82 -9.33 3.03 6.36
C PHE A 82 -9.23 2.26 5.05
N TYR A 83 -8.08 2.42 4.39
CA TYR A 83 -7.69 1.67 3.21
C TYR A 83 -6.56 0.73 3.61
N VAL A 84 -6.69 -0.54 3.27
CA VAL A 84 -5.70 -1.56 3.63
C VAL A 84 -5.35 -2.31 2.37
N GLN A 85 -4.05 -2.41 2.09
CA GLN A 85 -3.50 -3.28 1.08
C GLN A 85 -2.48 -4.22 1.72
N SER A 86 -2.56 -5.49 1.37
CA SER A 86 -1.64 -6.54 1.83
C SER A 86 -1.07 -7.29 0.64
N ASP A 87 0.25 -7.33 0.56
CA ASP A 87 1.00 -7.96 -0.51
C ASP A 87 1.66 -9.23 0.03
N TRP A 88 1.23 -10.37 -0.49
CA TRP A 88 1.68 -11.70 -0.06
C TRP A 88 2.57 -12.33 -1.12
N ARG A 89 3.66 -12.94 -0.69
CA ARG A 89 4.56 -13.71 -1.55
C ARG A 89 4.53 -15.17 -1.14
N GLN A 90 4.15 -16.02 -2.08
CA GLN A 90 4.20 -17.47 -1.91
C GLN A 90 5.33 -18.06 -2.75
N ARG A 91 6.20 -18.86 -2.11
CA ARG A 91 7.34 -19.52 -2.78
C ARG A 91 7.21 -21.03 -2.71
N GLY A 92 6.73 -21.63 -3.79
CA GLY A 92 6.54 -23.08 -3.90
C GLY A 92 5.54 -23.59 -2.87
N TRP A 93 5.95 -24.56 -2.08
CA TRP A 93 5.13 -25.23 -1.06
C TRP A 93 5.17 -24.54 0.32
N ARG A 94 5.95 -23.45 0.48
CA ARG A 94 6.03 -22.70 1.75
C ARG A 94 4.74 -21.92 2.00
N ALA A 95 4.49 -21.62 3.28
CA ALA A 95 3.41 -20.71 3.68
C ALA A 95 3.60 -19.33 3.01
N PRO A 96 2.51 -18.65 2.61
CA PRO A 96 2.56 -17.27 2.16
C PRO A 96 3.16 -16.37 3.25
N GLU A 97 4.12 -15.55 2.87
CA GLU A 97 4.70 -14.52 3.73
C GLU A 97 4.16 -13.15 3.29
N GLU A 98 3.72 -12.33 4.25
CA GLU A 98 3.32 -10.95 3.98
C GLU A 98 4.58 -10.11 3.78
N VAL A 99 4.75 -9.57 2.58
CA VAL A 99 5.94 -8.79 2.18
C VAL A 99 5.75 -7.32 2.50
N ASP A 100 4.53 -6.82 2.31
CA ASP A 100 4.17 -5.44 2.61
C ASP A 100 2.72 -5.36 3.04
N ARG A 101 2.43 -4.45 3.98
CA ARG A 101 1.07 -4.04 4.32
C ARG A 101 1.05 -2.55 4.47
N GLN A 102 0.17 -1.91 3.72
CA GLN A 102 -0.05 -0.49 3.79
C GLN A 102 -1.44 -0.21 4.33
N VAL A 103 -1.50 0.68 5.32
CA VAL A 103 -2.74 1.18 5.91
C VAL A 103 -2.78 2.68 5.73
N VAL A 104 -3.77 3.19 4.99
CA VAL A 104 -4.02 4.62 4.89
C VAL A 104 -5.26 4.96 5.72
N ALA A 105 -5.09 5.82 6.71
CA ALA A 105 -6.15 6.33 7.56
C ALA A 105 -6.45 7.79 7.17
N ILE A 106 -7.70 8.04 6.75
CA ILE A 106 -8.21 9.39 6.50
C ILE A 106 -9.16 9.75 7.63
N SER A 107 -8.80 10.77 8.41
CA SER A 107 -9.64 11.29 9.48
C SER A 107 -10.54 12.40 8.95
N PHE A 108 -11.75 12.48 9.50
CA PHE A 108 -12.71 13.53 9.19
C PHE A 108 -13.07 14.31 10.45
N ASP A 109 -13.38 15.60 10.31
CA ASP A 109 -13.86 16.46 11.39
C ASP A 109 -15.38 16.32 11.60
N GLN A 110 -15.93 17.11 12.54
CA GLN A 110 -17.37 17.13 12.84
C GLN A 110 -18.23 17.71 11.70
N ARG A 111 -17.62 18.37 10.72
CA ARG A 111 -18.27 18.95 9.54
C ARG A 111 -18.11 18.07 8.31
N ASP A 112 -17.72 16.81 8.51
CA ASP A 112 -17.47 15.81 7.47
C ASP A 112 -16.39 16.21 6.46
N ARG A 113 -15.39 16.98 6.90
CA ARG A 113 -14.22 17.36 6.09
C ARG A 113 -12.98 16.61 6.50
N VAL A 114 -12.10 16.34 5.54
CA VAL A 114 -10.81 15.69 5.81
C VAL A 114 -10.03 16.55 6.80
N SER A 115 -9.62 15.96 7.91
CA SER A 115 -8.85 16.62 8.97
C SER A 115 -7.40 16.15 9.01
N ASN A 116 -7.13 14.89 8.65
CA ASN A 116 -5.80 14.31 8.65
C ASN A 116 -5.70 13.12 7.69
N ILE A 117 -4.51 12.87 7.15
CA ILE A 117 -4.19 11.69 6.34
C ILE A 117 -2.87 11.09 6.85
N GLU A 118 -2.92 9.81 7.22
CA GLU A 118 -1.79 9.07 7.75
C GLU A 118 -1.60 7.77 6.97
N ARG A 119 -0.35 7.48 6.57
CA ARG A 119 0.04 6.20 5.96
C ARG A 119 0.91 5.42 6.92
N PHE A 120 0.60 4.14 7.08
CA PHE A 120 1.39 3.19 7.83
C PHE A 120 1.83 2.01 6.97
N GLY A 121 3.03 1.49 7.21
CA GLY A 121 3.65 0.34 6.56
C GLY A 121 3.94 -0.81 7.53
N LEU A 122 4.44 -1.93 7.00
CA LEU A 122 4.73 -3.16 7.73
C LEU A 122 6.24 -3.41 7.84
N ALA A 123 6.93 -2.72 8.75
CA ALA A 123 8.31 -3.10 9.08
C ALA A 123 8.26 -4.15 10.20
N ASP A 124 8.42 -5.43 9.84
CA ASP A 124 8.53 -6.56 10.78
C ASP A 124 7.30 -6.83 11.67
N GLY A 125 6.10 -6.56 11.14
CA GLY A 125 4.85 -6.67 11.91
C GLY A 125 4.57 -5.48 12.82
N GLN A 126 5.42 -4.44 12.78
CA GLN A 126 5.18 -3.15 13.41
C GLN A 126 4.68 -2.14 12.37
N VAL A 127 3.57 -1.49 12.72
CA VAL A 127 2.92 -0.45 11.92
C VAL A 127 3.80 0.81 11.99
N VAL A 128 4.51 1.15 10.89
CA VAL A 128 5.42 2.32 10.83
C VAL A 128 4.84 3.44 9.97
N ALA A 129 4.82 4.68 10.46
CA ALA A 129 4.27 5.80 9.69
C ALA A 129 5.19 6.15 8.49
N LEU A 130 4.71 5.93 7.27
CA LEU A 130 5.44 6.19 6.02
C LEU A 130 5.26 7.64 5.52
N SER A 131 4.15 8.29 5.89
CA SER A 131 3.89 9.70 5.57
C SER A 131 2.84 10.30 6.51
N ARG A 132 3.07 11.52 6.99
CA ARG A 132 2.15 12.28 7.85
C ARG A 132 1.91 13.66 7.23
N ARG A 133 0.75 13.86 6.59
CA ARG A 133 0.33 15.21 6.18
C ARG A 133 -0.41 15.84 7.36
N VAL A 134 0.33 16.56 8.20
CA VAL A 134 -0.21 17.26 9.36
C VAL A 134 -1.00 18.48 8.88
N THR A 135 -2.33 18.49 9.04
CA THR A 135 -3.02 19.77 9.20
C THR A 135 -3.01 20.10 10.68
N ASP A 136 -2.13 21.03 11.01
CA ASP A 136 -1.88 21.51 12.36
C ASP A 136 -3.13 22.23 12.88
N ALA A 137 -3.92 21.59 13.74
CA ALA A 137 -4.71 22.36 14.69
C ALA A 137 -3.70 22.86 15.71
N GLY A 138 -3.24 24.10 15.50
CA GLY A 138 -2.17 24.75 16.27
C GLY A 138 -2.30 24.57 17.79
N PRO A 139 -1.23 24.87 18.53
CA PRO A 139 -0.99 24.37 19.88
C PRO A 139 -2.24 24.38 20.75
N ARG A 140 -2.79 23.20 21.03
CA ARG A 140 -3.85 23.08 22.04
C ARG A 140 -3.23 23.49 23.37
N PRO A 141 -3.76 24.51 24.06
CA PRO A 141 -3.26 24.86 25.36
C PRO A 141 -3.31 23.62 26.26
N SER A 142 -2.18 23.28 26.89
CA SER A 142 -2.19 22.26 27.93
C SER A 142 -3.20 22.65 29.00
N VAL A 143 -3.82 21.69 29.67
CA VAL A 143 -4.80 21.93 30.75
C VAL A 143 -4.25 22.95 31.76
N MET A 144 -2.93 22.93 32.03
CA MET A 144 -2.24 23.88 32.89
C MET A 144 -2.27 25.32 32.36
N SER A 145 -2.07 25.52 31.06
CA SER A 145 -2.16 26.85 30.41
C SER A 145 -3.59 27.38 30.30
N GLN A 146 -4.60 26.53 30.51
CA GLN A 146 -6.01 26.93 30.59
C GLN A 146 -6.36 27.42 32.00
N VAL A 147 -5.86 26.72 33.02
CA VAL A 147 -5.97 27.13 34.44
C VAL A 147 -5.25 28.46 34.69
N LEU A 148 -4.01 28.60 34.20
CA LEU A 148 -3.24 29.84 34.35
C LEU A 148 -3.90 31.05 33.67
N ARG A 149 -4.66 30.83 32.59
CA ARG A 149 -5.40 31.88 31.88
C ARG A 149 -6.58 32.40 32.70
N VAL A 150 -7.29 31.50 33.37
CA VAL A 150 -8.41 31.85 34.27
C VAL A 150 -7.89 32.64 35.48
N ILE A 151 -6.76 32.22 36.05
CA ILE A 151 -6.15 32.91 37.19
C ILE A 151 -5.61 34.30 36.77
N GLY A 152 -4.94 34.38 35.61
CA GLY A 152 -4.45 35.65 35.07
C GLY A 152 -5.56 36.65 34.72
N SER A 153 -6.72 36.17 34.24
CA SER A 153 -7.88 37.04 33.97
C SER A 153 -8.50 37.62 35.24
N VAL A 154 -8.46 36.90 36.36
CA VAL A 154 -8.98 37.39 37.65
C VAL A 154 -8.08 38.46 38.26
N ALA A 155 -6.76 38.35 38.07
CA ALA A 155 -5.80 39.36 38.56
C ALA A 155 -5.88 40.69 37.78
N ALA A 156 -6.20 40.65 36.48
CA ALA A 156 -6.34 41.85 35.65
C ALA A 156 -7.62 42.66 35.93
N ILE A 157 -8.65 42.06 36.55
CA ILE A 157 -9.90 42.73 36.93
C ILE A 157 -9.73 43.52 38.25
N GLY A 158 -8.66 43.29 39.00
CA GLY A 158 -8.40 43.92 40.31
C GLY A 158 -7.41 45.09 40.32
N SER A 159 -6.80 45.47 39.19
CA SER A 159 -5.73 46.50 39.17
C SER A 159 -6.08 47.78 38.41
N GLY A 160 -7.38 48.07 38.26
CA GLY A 160 -7.89 49.34 37.73
C GLY A 160 -8.79 50.03 38.75
N GLY A 161 -8.17 50.64 39.76
CA GLY A 161 -8.79 51.44 40.82
C GLY A 161 -7.73 52.22 41.58
#